data_AF-A0A9D4KM84-F1
#
_entry.id   AF-A0A9D4KM84-F1
#
_cell.length_a   1.000
_cell.length_b   1.000
_cell.length_c   1.000
_cell.angle_alpha   90.00
_cell.angle_beta   90.00
_cell.angle_gamma   90.00
#
_symmetry.space_group_name_H-M   'P 1'
#
loop_
_entity.id
_entity.type
_entity.pdbx_description
1 polymer ?
#
loop_
_entity_poly.entity_id
_entity_poly.type
_entity_poly.pdbx_seq_one_letter_code
_entity_poly.pdbx_strand_id
1 'polypeptide(L)' 'MKALLYYTIFFDEMTDIATVSEMIVYIRFLEDGMSRSVFLSVFPLQGGDNL' A
#
# COMPACT_ATOMS: atom_id res chain seq x y z
N MET A 1 -25.30 15.01 9.28
CA MET A 1 -24.60 15.25 7.99
C MET A 1 -23.62 14.11 7.78
N LYS A 2 -23.53 13.54 6.57
CA LYS A 2 -22.59 12.44 6.26
C LYS A 2 -21.42 13.04 5.47
N ALA A 3 -20.19 12.93 5.99
CA ALA A 3 -19.00 13.37 5.27
C ALA A 3 -18.57 12.29 4.27
N LEU A 4 -18.23 12.68 3.05
CA LEU A 4 -17.62 11.81 2.06
C LEU A 4 -16.10 11.90 2.23
N LEU A 5 -15.45 10.80 2.61
CA LEU A 5 -14.00 10.71 2.73
C LEU A 5 -13.43 10.18 1.41
N TYR A 6 -12.55 10.96 0.78
CA TYR A 6 -11.76 10.49 -0.36
C TYR A 6 -10.45 9.90 0.15
N TYR A 7 -10.12 8.70 -0.30
CA TYR A 7 -8.86 8.04 -0.03
C TYR A 7 -8.31 7.43 -1.32
N THR A 8 -6.99 7.28 -1.37
CA THR A 8 -6.28 6.62 -2.46
C THR A 8 -5.61 5.37 -1.90
N ILE A 9 -5.74 4.24 -2.58
CA ILE A 9 -5.05 2.99 -2.25
C ILE A 9 -3.72 2.97 -3.00
N PHE A 10 -2.64 2.65 -2.29
CA PHE A 10 -1.28 2.52 -2.82
C PHE A 10 -0.81 1.06 -2.75
N PHE A 11 0.02 0.71 -3.71
CA PHE A 11 0.66 -0.60 -3.87
C PHE A 11 2.14 -0.33 -4.11
N ASP A 12 2.95 -0.43 -3.06
CA ASP A 12 4.40 -0.17 -3.12
C ASP A 12 5.16 -1.50 -3.05
N GLU A 13 6.00 -1.76 -4.05
CA GLU A 13 6.90 -2.91 -4.04
C GLU A 13 8.18 -2.59 -3.26
N MET A 14 8.53 -3.48 -2.33
CA MET A 14 9.81 -3.48 -1.64
C MET A 14 10.53 -4.79 -1.95
N THR A 15 11.72 -4.69 -2.55
CA THR A 15 12.59 -5.84 -2.82
C THR A 15 13.72 -5.86 -1.81
N ASP A 16 13.79 -6.91 -0.99
CA ASP A 16 14.93 -7.12 -0.10
C ASP A 16 16.12 -7.71 -0.89
N ILE A 17 17.33 -7.48 -0.40
CA ILE A 17 18.60 -8.01 -0.93
C ILE A 17 18.56 -9.55 -0.98
N ALA A 18 17.69 -10.19 -0.18
CA ALA A 18 17.44 -11.63 -0.14
C ALA A 18 16.49 -12.15 -1.26
N THR A 19 16.23 -11.39 -2.33
CA THR A 19 15.41 -11.77 -3.51
C THR A 19 13.91 -12.03 -3.24
N VAL A 20 13.41 -11.64 -2.07
CA VAL A 20 11.98 -11.63 -1.79
C VAL A 20 11.45 -10.23 -2.10
N SER A 21 10.65 -10.12 -3.16
CA SER A 21 9.83 -8.92 -3.38
C SER A 21 8.56 -9.05 -2.54
N GLU A 22 8.16 -7.97 -1.89
CA GLU A 22 6.92 -7.85 -1.14
C GLU A 22 6.13 -6.65 -1.67
N MET A 23 4.81 -6.77 -1.70
CA MET A 23 3.91 -5.67 -2.00
C MET A 23 3.26 -5.18 -0.71
N ILE A 24 3.41 -3.90 -0.44
CA ILE A 24 2.84 -3.20 0.70
C ILE A 24 1.60 -2.44 0.23
N VAL A 25 0.47 -2.69 0.87
CA VAL A 25 -0.78 -2.00 0.59
C VAL A 25 -1.14 -1.10 1.74
N TYR A 26 -1.44 0.16 1.43
CA TYR A 26 -1.88 1.14 2.40
C TYR A 26 -2.83 2.15 1.74
N ILE A 27 -3.63 2.84 2.55
CA ILE A 27 -4.47 3.95 2.10
C ILE A 27 -3.87 5.27 2.54
N ARG A 28 -4.02 6.31 1.72
CA ARG A 28 -3.72 7.69 2.08
C ARG A 28 -4.95 8.56 1.91
N PHE A 29 -5.20 9.43 2.88
CA PHE A 29 -6.30 10.40 2.84
C PHE A 29 -5.90 11.69 3.55
N LEU A 30 -6.68 12.75 3.30
CA LEU A 30 -6.53 14.02 3.99
C LEU A 30 -7.50 14.07 5.18
N GLU A 31 -6.97 14.34 6.36
CA GLU A 31 -7.72 14.59 7.58
C GLU A 31 -7.17 15.89 8.20
N ASP A 32 -8.04 16.88 8.38
CA ASP A 32 -7.69 18.19 8.93
C ASP A 32 -6.55 18.91 8.17
N GLY A 33 -6.52 18.76 6.84
CA GLY A 33 -5.47 19.33 5.99
C GLY A 33 -4.12 18.61 6.06
N MET A 34 -4.03 17.52 6.83
CA MET A 34 -2.83 16.69 6.95
C MET A 34 -3.01 15.38 6.18
N SER A 35 -1.97 14.95 5.49
CA SER A 35 -1.92 13.63 4.84
C SER A 35 -1.69 12.55 5.88
N ARG A 36 -2.61 11.59 5.98
CA ARG A 36 -2.49 10.40 6.83
C ARG A 36 -2.40 9.15 5.99
N SER A 37 -1.63 8.17 6.45
CA SER A 37 -1.52 6.86 5.80
C SER A 37 -1.87 5.76 6.80
N VAL A 38 -2.64 4.77 6.36
CA VAL A 38 -3.02 3.60 7.16
C VAL A 38 -2.57 2.35 6.43
N PHE A 39 -1.72 1.58 7.08
CA PHE A 39 -1.26 0.27 6.60
C PHE A 39 -2.43 -0.71 6.55
N LEU A 40 -2.53 -1.47 5.45
CA LEU A 40 -3.55 -2.51 5.28
C LEU A 40 -2.93 -3.92 5.33
N SER A 41 -1.94 -4.21 4.51
CA SER A 41 -1.38 -5.57 4.37
C SER A 41 -0.02 -5.57 3.69
N VAL A 42 0.74 -6.66 3.89
CA VAL A 42 1.92 -7.03 3.08
C VAL A 42 1.66 -8.42 2.50
N PHE A 43 1.95 -8.62 1.22
CA PHE A 43 1.98 -9.95 0.60
C PHE A 43 3.27 -10.18 -0.19
N PRO A 44 3.85 -11.39 -0.13
CA PRO A 44 5.01 -11.71 -0.93
C PRO A 44 4.63 -11.71 -2.41
N LEU A 45 5.41 -11.01 -3.22
CA LEU A 45 5.42 -11.16 -4.66
C LEU A 45 6.35 -12.35 -4.94
N GLN A 46 5.75 -13.53 -5.14
CA GLN A 46 6.53 -14.64 -5.67
C GLN A 46 7.03 -14.20 -7.05
N GLY A 47 8.36 -14.09 -7.18
CA GLY A 47 9.01 -13.85 -8.46
C GLY A 47 8.49 -14.88 -9.44
N GLY A 48 7.71 -14.42 -10.42
CA GLY A 48 7.12 -15.27 -11.43
C GLY A 48 8.20 -15.79 -12.36
N ASP A 49 8.91 -16.84 -11.95
CA ASP A 49 9.25 -17.90 -12.90
C ASP A 49 7.93 -18.60 -13.24
N ASN A 50 7.19 -18.03 -14.20
CA ASN A 50 6.18 -18.61 -15.09
C ASN A 50 5.19 -17.53 -15.58
N LEU A 51 5.71 -16.54 -16.32
CA LEU A 51 4.98 -16.01 -17.48
C LEU A 51 4.64 -17.15 -18.45
#